data_AF-A0A931W154-F1
#
_entry.id   AF-A0A931W154-F1
#
_cell.length_a   1.000
_cell.length_b   1.000
_cell.length_c   1.000
_cell.angle_alpha   90.00
_cell.angle_beta   90.00
_cell.angle_gamma   90.00
#
_symmetry.space_group_name_H-M   'P 1'
#
loop_
_entity.id
_entity.type
_entity.pdbx_description
1 polymer ?
#
loop_
_entity_poly.entity_id
_entity_poly.type
_entity_poly.pdbx_seq_one_letter_code
_entity_poly.pdbx_strand_id
1 'polypeptide(L)'
;MSNKGIVGVIKGLFRKNQEENILRPVKSPVEQKIIVKERSVQEWIAEWESFYQDVFGIRADFSNLKIPEKESGFNRLIIMAAGMTPQQTFDKCEKLFPCWRWTSDSFDNIVTSSQRTSKNGAYAVWVRDCVEADEDLKNQSAEVIKSKKITTETFEERCVQELKYFKETGEHLDMENITFCTGSRYSNGEVPCISWVTGMFRIRSARPDRAGRELRSRRVVA
;
A
#
# COMPACT_ATOMS: atom_id res chain seq x y z
N MET A 1 33.97 -52.02 -14.06
CA MET A 1 32.57 -51.96 -14.56
C MET A 1 31.64 -51.77 -13.36
N SER A 2 30.57 -51.02 -13.58
CA SER A 2 29.88 -50.16 -12.60
C SER A 2 28.95 -50.86 -11.59
N ASN A 3 28.80 -50.15 -10.46
CA ASN A 3 27.64 -50.02 -9.55
C ASN A 3 27.22 -51.16 -8.62
N LYS A 4 27.03 -50.80 -7.33
CA LYS A 4 25.86 -51.15 -6.51
C LYS A 4 25.82 -50.31 -5.22
N GLY A 5 24.82 -49.42 -5.14
CA GLY A 5 24.36 -48.78 -3.90
C GLY A 5 23.38 -49.67 -3.13
N ILE A 6 23.25 -49.41 -1.83
CA ILE A 6 22.44 -50.17 -0.87
C ILE A 6 21.16 -49.39 -0.54
N VAL A 7 20.01 -50.05 -0.67
CA VAL A 7 18.67 -49.63 -0.21
C VAL A 7 18.02 -50.83 0.48
N GLY A 8 17.29 -50.59 1.59
CA GLY A 8 16.30 -51.53 2.15
C GLY A 8 16.31 -51.56 3.70
N VAL A 9 15.42 -50.99 4.52
CA VAL A 9 13.92 -50.93 4.60
C VAL A 9 13.33 -51.99 5.57
N ILE A 10 12.91 -51.51 6.76
CA ILE A 10 11.64 -51.75 7.51
C ILE A 10 11.47 -52.90 8.57
N LYS A 11 10.75 -52.52 9.65
CA LYS A 11 9.95 -53.25 10.69
C LYS A 11 10.73 -53.84 11.87
N GLY A 12 10.29 -53.78 13.14
CA GLY A 12 9.09 -53.27 13.84
C GLY A 12 9.26 -53.59 15.35
N LEU A 13 8.88 -52.67 16.24
CA LEU A 13 7.85 -52.78 17.30
C LEU A 13 8.02 -53.81 18.46
N PHE A 14 7.67 -53.33 19.67
CA PHE A 14 7.53 -53.95 21.02
C PHE A 14 8.83 -54.03 21.85
N ARG A 15 8.91 -53.65 23.14
CA ARG A 15 7.91 -53.52 24.22
C ARG A 15 8.46 -52.64 25.37
N LYS A 16 7.53 -52.04 26.12
CA LYS A 16 7.58 -51.18 27.33
C LYS A 16 8.70 -51.41 28.35
N ASN A 17 9.09 -50.33 29.05
CA ASN A 17 9.01 -50.21 30.51
C ASN A 17 8.86 -48.73 30.93
N GLN A 18 7.89 -48.48 31.81
CA GLN A 18 7.66 -47.22 32.54
C GLN A 18 8.36 -47.29 33.91
N GLU A 19 8.37 -46.14 34.61
CA GLU A 19 8.94 -45.80 35.93
C GLU A 19 10.30 -45.09 35.78
N GLU A 20 10.56 -43.90 36.31
CA GLU A 20 9.85 -43.08 37.28
C GLU A 20 10.34 -41.62 37.21
N ASN A 21 9.55 -40.77 37.86
CA ASN A 21 9.48 -39.32 37.92
C ASN A 21 10.69 -38.64 38.61
N ILE A 22 11.34 -37.67 37.96
CA ILE A 22 12.01 -36.55 38.64
C ILE A 22 11.66 -35.23 37.93
N LEU A 23 10.71 -34.51 38.53
CA LEU A 23 10.37 -33.12 38.24
C LEU A 23 11.63 -32.23 38.23
N ARG A 24 12.02 -31.77 37.04
CA ARG A 24 12.79 -30.52 36.90
C ARG A 24 11.80 -29.42 36.50
N PRO A 25 11.83 -28.24 37.14
CA PRO A 25 10.96 -27.15 36.70
C PRO A 25 11.35 -26.78 35.27
N VAL A 26 10.42 -26.99 34.35
CA VAL A 26 10.49 -26.43 33.00
C VAL A 26 10.47 -24.92 33.19
N LYS A 27 11.62 -24.27 32.97
CA LYS A 27 11.68 -22.81 32.88
C LYS A 27 10.64 -22.39 31.84
N SER A 28 9.67 -21.58 32.26
CA SER A 28 8.69 -21.02 31.35
C SER A 28 9.42 -20.34 30.18
N PRO A 29 8.91 -20.43 28.94
CA PRO A 29 9.46 -19.64 27.85
C PRO A 29 9.37 -18.18 28.25
N VAL A 30 10.52 -17.53 28.39
CA VAL A 30 10.58 -16.07 28.52
C VAL A 30 10.06 -15.55 27.19
N GLU A 31 8.87 -14.97 27.19
CA GLU A 31 8.39 -14.15 26.08
C GLU A 31 9.38 -13.01 25.90
N GLN A 32 10.33 -13.20 24.99
CA GLN A 32 11.13 -12.11 24.47
C GLN A 32 10.16 -11.20 23.71
N LYS A 33 9.64 -10.18 24.40
CA LYS A 33 9.02 -9.03 23.77
C LYS A 33 10.02 -8.51 22.74
N ILE A 34 9.75 -8.77 21.47
CA ILE A 34 10.42 -8.11 20.37
C ILE A 34 10.05 -6.63 20.52
N ILE A 35 10.97 -5.84 21.06
CA ILE A 35 10.82 -4.38 21.08
C ILE A 35 11.04 -3.95 19.63
N VAL A 36 9.95 -3.86 18.88
CA VAL A 36 9.98 -3.19 17.57
C VAL A 36 10.21 -1.72 17.86
N LYS A 37 11.42 -1.22 17.54
CA LYS A 37 11.74 0.21 17.66
C LYS A 37 10.77 0.96 16.75
N GLU A 38 9.95 1.82 17.34
CA GLU A 38 9.09 2.71 16.56
C GLU A 38 9.97 3.73 15.83
N ARG A 39 9.69 3.92 14.53
CA ARG A 39 10.45 4.87 13.70
C ARG A 39 10.20 6.29 14.17
N SER A 40 11.26 7.09 14.26
CA SER A 40 11.10 8.51 14.57
C SER A 40 10.50 9.26 13.39
N VAL A 41 9.89 10.42 13.66
CA VAL A 41 9.40 11.33 12.60
C VAL A 41 10.54 11.75 11.66
N GLN A 42 11.74 11.97 12.19
CA GLN A 42 12.91 12.36 11.42
C GLN A 42 13.39 11.23 10.49
N GLU A 43 13.31 9.97 10.93
CA GLU A 43 13.61 8.81 10.08
C GLU A 43 12.62 8.72 8.90
N TRP A 44 11.33 8.99 9.13
CA TRP A 44 10.33 9.05 8.06
C TRP A 44 10.58 10.19 7.07
N ILE A 45 10.85 11.40 7.58
CA ILE A 45 11.14 12.58 6.74
C ILE A 45 12.33 12.32 5.82
N ALA A 46 13.47 11.86 6.38
CA ALA A 46 14.68 11.63 5.60
C ALA A 46 14.49 10.56 4.51
N GLU A 47 13.70 9.52 4.79
CA GLU A 47 13.37 8.50 3.80
C GLU A 47 12.52 9.06 2.66
N TRP A 48 11.53 9.90 2.97
CA TRP A 48 10.69 10.51 1.95
C TRP A 48 11.43 11.55 1.12
N GLU A 49 12.32 12.36 1.73
CA GLU A 49 13.20 13.27 1.00
C GLU A 49 14.10 12.51 0.02
N SER A 50 14.70 11.40 0.48
CA SER A 50 15.51 10.52 -0.37
C SER A 50 14.69 9.91 -1.51
N PHE A 51 13.47 9.45 -1.22
CA PHE A 51 12.56 8.93 -2.25
C PHE A 51 12.25 9.97 -3.34
N TYR A 52 11.95 11.22 -2.96
CA TYR A 52 11.68 12.27 -3.95
C TYR A 52 12.92 12.63 -4.77
N GLN A 53 14.10 12.65 -4.14
CA GLN A 53 15.35 12.87 -4.86
C GLN A 53 15.65 11.73 -5.85
N ASP A 54 15.45 10.48 -5.45
CA ASP A 54 15.78 9.31 -6.27
C ASP A 54 14.78 9.07 -7.40
N VAL A 55 13.49 9.16 -7.09
CA VAL A 55 12.41 8.82 -8.04
C VAL A 55 12.05 10.02 -8.90
N PHE A 56 11.96 11.21 -8.31
CA PHE A 56 11.52 12.41 -9.00
C PHE A 56 12.66 13.34 -9.42
N GLY A 57 13.84 13.23 -8.82
CA GLY A 57 14.91 14.22 -8.99
C GLY A 57 14.63 15.51 -8.23
N ILE A 58 13.72 15.48 -7.24
CA ILE A 58 13.25 16.64 -6.49
C ILE A 58 13.95 16.68 -5.14
N ARG A 59 14.64 17.79 -4.84
CA ARG A 59 15.13 18.09 -3.49
C ARG A 59 13.99 18.67 -2.66
N ALA A 60 13.26 17.79 -1.99
CA ALA A 60 12.22 18.18 -1.04
C ALA A 60 12.83 18.50 0.34
N ASP A 61 12.20 19.41 1.07
CA ASP A 61 12.47 19.69 2.49
C ASP A 61 11.15 19.53 3.25
N PHE A 62 11.09 18.53 4.11
CA PHE A 62 9.93 18.24 4.96
C PHE A 62 10.19 18.51 6.44
N SER A 63 11.26 19.22 6.78
CA SER A 63 11.62 19.52 8.18
C SER A 63 10.51 20.22 8.97
N ASN A 64 9.71 21.06 8.31
CA ASN A 64 8.58 21.79 8.88
C ASN A 64 7.21 21.15 8.58
N LEU A 65 7.19 19.94 8.01
CA LEU A 65 5.95 19.26 7.64
C LEU A 65 5.20 18.81 8.90
N LYS A 66 3.94 19.25 9.03
CA LYS A 66 3.05 18.70 10.06
C LYS A 66 2.56 17.32 9.61
N ILE A 67 3.02 16.28 10.30
CA ILE A 67 2.51 14.92 10.12
C ILE A 67 1.27 14.75 11.02
N PRO A 68 0.13 14.26 10.49
CA PRO A 68 -1.05 13.97 11.30
C PRO A 68 -0.76 12.96 12.41
N GLU A 69 -1.53 13.02 13.49
CA GLU A 69 -1.46 11.97 14.52
C GLU A 69 -1.84 10.63 13.91
N LYS A 70 -1.06 9.61 14.28
CA LYS A 70 -1.23 8.26 13.75
C LYS A 70 -2.37 7.55 14.46
N GLU A 71 -3.36 7.08 13.72
CA GLU A 71 -4.43 6.21 14.25
C GLU A 71 -4.03 4.73 14.23
N SER A 72 -4.60 3.94 15.14
CA SER A 72 -4.33 2.50 15.22
C SER A 72 -4.70 1.79 13.91
N GLY A 73 -3.74 1.06 13.35
CA GLY A 73 -3.88 0.34 12.08
C GLY A 73 -3.56 1.16 10.83
N PHE A 74 -3.27 2.46 10.95
CA PHE A 74 -2.82 3.34 9.85
C PHE A 74 -1.30 3.49 9.93
N ASN A 75 -0.58 2.47 9.46
CA ASN A 75 0.84 2.31 9.70
C ASN A 75 1.76 2.78 8.57
N ARG A 76 1.20 3.18 7.42
CA ARG A 76 1.97 3.62 6.26
C ARG A 76 1.81 5.12 6.06
N LEU A 77 2.90 5.86 6.21
CA LEU A 77 2.95 7.28 5.92
C LEU A 77 3.07 7.50 4.42
N ILE A 78 2.31 8.44 3.87
CA ILE A 78 2.53 9.01 2.54
C ILE A 78 2.81 10.49 2.71
N ILE A 79 3.94 10.97 2.17
CA ILE A 79 4.22 12.42 2.07
C ILE A 79 4.08 12.82 0.61
N MET A 80 3.20 13.78 0.33
CA MET A 80 3.06 14.41 -0.97
C MET A 80 3.92 15.67 -1.03
N ALA A 81 4.91 15.71 -1.92
CA ALA A 81 5.74 16.90 -2.13
C ALA A 81 4.92 18.05 -2.72
N ALA A 82 5.33 19.29 -2.46
CA ALA A 82 4.65 20.47 -3.00
C ALA A 82 4.66 20.46 -4.53
N GLY A 83 3.53 20.83 -5.14
CA GLY A 83 3.40 20.96 -6.60
C GLY A 83 3.24 19.65 -7.37
N MET A 84 3.16 18.48 -6.70
CA MET A 84 2.88 17.22 -7.39
C MET A 84 1.52 17.27 -8.13
N THR A 85 1.52 16.82 -9.38
CA THR A 85 0.31 16.77 -10.24
C THR A 85 -0.06 15.34 -10.61
N PRO A 86 -1.33 15.07 -10.98
CA PRO A 86 -1.77 13.77 -11.47
C PRO A 86 -0.88 13.22 -12.59
N GLN A 87 -0.59 14.00 -13.64
CA GLN A 87 0.21 13.51 -14.76
C GLN A 87 1.65 13.23 -14.33
N GLN A 88 2.28 14.09 -13.53
CA GLN A 88 3.65 13.87 -13.06
C GLN A 88 3.81 12.58 -12.25
N THR A 89 2.85 12.27 -11.38
CA THR A 89 2.88 11.02 -10.59
C THR A 89 2.71 9.80 -11.48
N PHE A 90 1.79 9.84 -12.45
CA PHE A 90 1.61 8.75 -13.42
C PHE A 90 2.82 8.56 -14.35
N ASP A 91 3.42 9.64 -14.86
CA ASP A 91 4.60 9.57 -15.73
C ASP A 91 5.77 8.85 -15.06
N LYS A 92 5.88 8.95 -13.74
CA LYS A 92 6.88 8.20 -12.98
C LYS A 92 6.54 6.74 -12.85
N CYS A 93 5.27 6.38 -12.68
CA CYS A 93 4.82 4.99 -12.74
C CYS A 93 5.20 4.37 -14.10
N GLU A 94 4.87 5.04 -15.21
CA GLU A 94 5.13 4.56 -16.57
C GLU A 94 6.63 4.40 -16.89
N LYS A 95 7.50 5.17 -16.23
CA LYS A 95 8.96 5.03 -16.37
C LYS A 95 9.54 3.82 -15.63
N LEU A 96 8.86 3.33 -14.60
CA LEU A 96 9.37 2.26 -13.74
C LEU A 96 8.76 0.89 -14.04
N PHE A 97 7.52 0.86 -14.50
CA PHE A 97 6.81 -0.40 -14.77
C PHE A 97 5.75 -0.22 -15.87
N PRO A 98 5.30 -1.32 -16.51
CA PRO A 98 4.28 -1.27 -17.54
C PRO A 98 2.98 -0.64 -17.03
N CYS A 99 2.48 0.35 -17.77
CA CYS A 99 1.25 1.06 -17.46
C CYS A 99 0.22 0.90 -18.58
N TRP A 100 -1.06 0.92 -18.20
CA TRP A 100 -2.17 1.11 -19.13
C TRP A 100 -3.13 2.14 -18.56
N ARG A 101 -3.64 3.03 -19.41
CA ARG A 101 -4.66 4.02 -19.05
C ARG A 101 -5.80 3.99 -20.06
N TRP A 102 -7.01 4.26 -19.58
CA TRP A 102 -8.23 4.25 -20.39
C TRP A 102 -8.38 5.44 -21.35
N THR A 103 -7.51 6.45 -21.22
CA THR A 103 -7.58 7.73 -21.93
C THR A 103 -6.21 8.11 -22.50
N SER A 104 -6.22 8.90 -23.59
CA SER A 104 -5.04 9.56 -24.14
C SER A 104 -4.79 10.95 -23.53
N ASP A 105 -5.78 11.52 -22.85
CA ASP A 105 -5.67 12.86 -22.29
C ASP A 105 -4.70 12.93 -21.11
N SER A 106 -4.18 14.13 -20.85
CA SER A 106 -3.39 14.39 -19.65
C SER A 106 -4.28 14.24 -18.41
N PHE A 107 -3.79 13.51 -17.40
CA PHE A 107 -4.43 13.43 -16.10
C PHE A 107 -4.54 14.79 -15.42
N ASP A 108 -3.68 15.76 -15.74
CA ASP A 108 -3.79 17.13 -15.23
C ASP A 108 -5.05 17.84 -15.76
N ASN A 109 -5.54 17.44 -16.93
CA ASN A 109 -6.75 18.02 -17.53
C ASN A 109 -8.02 17.29 -17.09
N ILE A 110 -7.93 15.97 -16.89
CA ILE A 110 -9.10 15.15 -16.61
C ILE A 110 -9.32 14.88 -15.13
N VAL A 111 -8.30 14.85 -14.26
CA VAL A 111 -8.47 14.73 -12.80
C VAL A 111 -8.68 16.13 -12.23
N THR A 112 -9.93 16.58 -12.19
CA THR A 112 -10.25 17.99 -11.91
C THR A 112 -10.60 18.27 -10.45
N SER A 113 -10.83 17.24 -9.64
CA SER A 113 -11.15 17.39 -8.23
C SER A 113 -10.50 16.29 -7.41
N SER A 114 -9.80 16.69 -6.37
CA SER A 114 -9.21 15.82 -5.35
C SER A 114 -9.50 16.41 -3.97
N GLN A 115 -9.82 15.57 -2.99
CA GLN A 115 -10.09 15.97 -1.60
C GLN A 115 -8.90 16.67 -0.95
N ARG A 116 -7.69 16.35 -1.41
CA ARG A 116 -6.41 16.92 -0.99
C ARG A 116 -5.56 17.17 -2.23
N THR A 117 -4.77 18.23 -2.20
CA THR A 117 -3.81 18.55 -3.27
C THR A 117 -2.56 19.16 -2.68
N SER A 118 -1.43 18.92 -3.32
CA SER A 118 -0.13 19.50 -2.96
C SER A 118 0.12 20.87 -3.59
N LYS A 119 -0.92 21.48 -4.19
CA LYS A 119 -0.81 22.78 -4.89
C LYS A 119 -0.31 23.89 -3.97
N ASN A 120 -0.70 23.85 -2.69
CA ASN A 120 -0.40 24.89 -1.71
C ASN A 120 0.69 24.49 -0.70
N GLY A 121 1.43 23.42 -0.97
CA GLY A 121 2.48 22.91 -0.09
C GLY A 121 2.48 21.40 0.02
N ALA A 122 3.52 20.88 0.65
CA ALA A 122 3.61 19.47 0.98
C ALA A 122 2.61 19.11 2.08
N TYR A 123 2.13 17.88 2.08
CA TYR A 123 1.25 17.36 3.13
C TYR A 123 1.53 15.87 3.37
N ALA A 124 1.08 15.36 4.51
CA ALA A 124 1.23 13.97 4.90
C ALA A 124 -0.12 13.34 5.21
N VAL A 125 -0.24 12.04 4.93
CA VAL A 125 -1.41 11.24 5.29
C VAL A 125 -0.96 9.86 5.79
N TRP A 126 -1.77 9.24 6.65
CA TRP A 126 -1.60 7.85 7.03
C TRP A 126 -2.63 6.96 6.36
N VAL A 127 -2.17 5.82 5.86
CA VAL A 127 -3.00 4.74 5.29
C VAL A 127 -2.65 3.42 5.96
N ARG A 128 -3.49 2.41 5.74
CA ARG A 128 -3.19 1.05 6.18
C ARG A 128 -2.01 0.49 5.37
N ASP A 129 -1.13 -0.24 6.05
CA ASP A 129 0.02 -0.89 5.41
C ASP A 129 -0.40 -2.28 4.91
N CYS A 130 -1.14 -2.31 3.82
CA CYS A 130 -1.65 -3.54 3.21
C CYS A 130 -1.56 -3.48 1.67
N VAL A 131 -1.28 -4.65 1.07
CA VAL A 131 -1.16 -4.80 -0.39
C VAL A 131 -2.47 -4.50 -1.08
N GLU A 132 -3.55 -5.00 -0.52
CA GLU A 132 -4.91 -4.86 -1.02
C GLU A 132 -5.64 -3.72 -0.28
N ALA A 133 -6.45 -2.93 -0.99
CA ALA A 133 -7.25 -1.87 -0.38
C ALA A 133 -8.25 -2.38 0.70
N ASP A 134 -8.68 -1.44 1.55
CA ASP A 134 -9.38 -1.73 2.81
C ASP A 134 -10.62 -2.61 2.65
N GLU A 135 -10.59 -3.78 3.29
CA GLU A 135 -11.66 -4.77 3.16
C GLU A 135 -13.01 -4.29 3.74
N ASP A 136 -12.99 -3.47 4.81
CA ASP A 136 -14.21 -2.90 5.38
C ASP A 136 -14.88 -1.87 4.47
N LEU A 137 -14.18 -1.40 3.42
CA LEU A 137 -14.70 -0.51 2.38
C LEU A 137 -15.07 -1.22 1.07
N LYS A 138 -15.03 -2.55 1.06
CA LYS A 138 -15.44 -3.37 -0.10
C LYS A 138 -16.91 -3.15 -0.46
N ASN A 139 -17.21 -3.18 -1.75
CA ASN A 139 -18.58 -3.01 -2.30
C ASN A 139 -19.22 -1.66 -1.97
N GLN A 140 -18.45 -0.63 -1.59
CA GLN A 140 -18.99 0.70 -1.33
C GLN A 140 -18.76 1.59 -2.54
N SER A 141 -19.82 2.23 -3.03
CA SER A 141 -19.73 3.22 -4.09
C SER A 141 -19.14 4.52 -3.56
N ALA A 142 -18.67 5.40 -4.45
CA ALA A 142 -18.10 6.67 -4.06
C ALA A 142 -19.13 7.59 -3.37
N GLU A 143 -20.41 7.47 -3.72
CA GLU A 143 -21.50 8.17 -3.04
C GLU A 143 -21.76 7.62 -1.63
N VAL A 144 -21.62 6.31 -1.42
CA VAL A 144 -21.71 5.71 -0.08
C VAL A 144 -20.53 6.17 0.80
N ILE A 145 -19.31 6.14 0.27
CA ILE A 145 -18.12 6.64 0.97
C ILE A 145 -18.29 8.11 1.38
N LYS A 146 -18.77 8.95 0.44
CA LYS A 146 -19.04 10.37 0.69
C LYS A 146 -20.13 10.57 1.75
N SER A 147 -21.24 9.83 1.70
CA SER A 147 -22.32 9.95 2.69
C SER A 147 -21.89 9.53 4.10
N LYS A 148 -20.97 8.55 4.20
CA LYS A 148 -20.32 8.16 5.46
C LYS A 148 -19.24 9.13 5.91
N LYS A 149 -18.92 10.16 5.12
CA LYS A 149 -17.86 11.15 5.38
C LYS A 149 -16.49 10.49 5.59
N ILE A 150 -16.23 9.40 4.88
CA ILE A 150 -14.94 8.70 4.94
C ILE A 150 -13.98 9.37 3.97
N THR A 151 -12.84 9.81 4.50
CA THR A 151 -11.73 10.33 3.71
C THR A 151 -10.94 9.15 3.13
N THR A 152 -10.67 9.18 1.83
CA THR A 152 -9.97 8.10 1.12
C THR A 152 -8.87 8.65 0.24
N GLU A 153 -7.91 7.82 -0.15
CA GLU A 153 -6.83 8.22 -1.04
C GLU A 153 -7.32 8.93 -2.32
N THR A 154 -6.56 9.95 -2.72
CA THR A 154 -6.66 10.59 -4.03
C THR A 154 -5.91 9.77 -5.09
N PHE A 155 -6.08 10.13 -6.36
CA PHE A 155 -5.35 9.52 -7.47
C PHE A 155 -3.83 9.68 -7.33
N GLU A 156 -3.39 10.88 -6.97
CA GLU A 156 -1.97 11.25 -6.83
C GLU A 156 -1.33 10.50 -5.66
N GLU A 157 -2.02 10.44 -4.52
CA GLU A 157 -1.58 9.69 -3.33
C GLU A 157 -1.39 8.21 -3.67
N ARG A 158 -2.35 7.59 -4.36
CA ARG A 158 -2.26 6.18 -4.76
C ARG A 158 -1.11 5.93 -5.73
N CYS A 159 -0.83 6.85 -6.67
CA CYS A 159 0.33 6.74 -7.57
C CYS A 159 1.66 6.86 -6.81
N VAL A 160 1.78 7.81 -5.88
CA VAL A 160 2.99 7.96 -5.04
C VAL A 160 3.17 6.76 -4.11
N GLN A 161 2.09 6.23 -3.55
CA GLN A 161 2.11 5.01 -2.75
C GLN A 161 2.63 3.81 -3.57
N GLU A 162 2.19 3.66 -4.83
CA GLU A 162 2.69 2.61 -5.73
C GLU A 162 4.19 2.71 -5.92
N LEU A 163 4.68 3.91 -6.29
CA LEU A 163 6.08 4.17 -6.54
C LEU A 163 6.93 3.86 -5.31
N LYS A 164 6.46 4.27 -4.13
CA LYS A 164 7.14 4.04 -2.87
C LYS A 164 7.18 2.54 -2.54
N TYR A 165 6.05 1.85 -2.65
CA TYR A 165 5.95 0.42 -2.40
C TYR A 165 6.85 -0.38 -3.34
N PHE A 166 6.77 -0.12 -4.65
CA PHE A 166 7.62 -0.77 -5.65
C PHE A 166 9.10 -0.54 -5.40
N LYS A 167 9.50 0.67 -4.99
CA LYS A 167 10.91 0.97 -4.68
C LYS A 167 11.41 0.22 -3.43
N GLU A 168 10.54 -0.01 -2.45
CA GLU A 168 10.84 -0.74 -1.21
C GLU A 168 10.90 -2.25 -1.40
N THR A 169 10.01 -2.81 -2.23
CA THR A 169 9.74 -4.25 -2.27
C THR A 169 10.07 -4.90 -3.61
N GLY A 170 10.05 -4.15 -4.70
CA GLY A 170 10.02 -4.68 -6.07
C GLY A 170 8.67 -5.26 -6.49
N GLU A 171 7.64 -5.17 -5.64
CA GLU A 171 6.30 -5.72 -5.83
C GLU A 171 5.26 -4.60 -6.04
N HIS A 172 4.01 -4.99 -6.33
CA HIS A 172 2.92 -4.07 -6.66
C HIS A 172 1.73 -4.18 -5.69
N LEU A 173 1.00 -3.07 -5.54
CA LEU A 173 -0.24 -3.03 -4.76
C LEU A 173 -1.45 -3.39 -5.63
N ASP A 174 -2.54 -3.81 -5.00
CA ASP A 174 -3.82 -4.13 -5.63
C ASP A 174 -3.71 -5.21 -6.73
N MET A 175 -3.15 -6.35 -6.34
CA MET A 175 -2.98 -7.53 -7.19
C MET A 175 -4.29 -8.31 -7.36
N GLU A 176 -5.14 -8.30 -6.32
CA GLU A 176 -6.39 -9.06 -6.28
C GLU A 176 -7.64 -8.19 -6.45
N ASN A 177 -7.54 -6.89 -6.14
CA ASN A 177 -8.65 -5.96 -6.23
C ASN A 177 -8.31 -4.65 -6.96
N ILE A 178 -9.26 -3.73 -6.96
CA ILE A 178 -9.14 -2.42 -7.59
C ILE A 178 -9.33 -1.37 -6.50
N THR A 179 -8.28 -0.57 -6.27
CA THR A 179 -8.41 0.64 -5.47
C THR A 179 -9.33 1.62 -6.19
N PHE A 180 -10.42 1.96 -5.51
CA PHE A 180 -11.34 3.00 -5.92
C PHE A 180 -10.92 4.31 -5.28
N CYS A 181 -10.27 5.20 -6.05
CA CYS A 181 -9.73 6.47 -5.56
C CYS A 181 -10.84 7.50 -5.37
N THR A 182 -11.78 7.24 -4.45
CA THR A 182 -12.96 8.08 -4.22
C THR A 182 -12.62 9.45 -3.66
N GLY A 183 -11.35 9.68 -3.30
CA GLY A 183 -10.79 10.97 -2.98
C GLY A 183 -10.60 11.87 -4.20
N SER A 184 -10.73 11.35 -5.42
CA SER A 184 -10.62 12.11 -6.67
C SER A 184 -11.82 11.92 -7.60
N ARG A 185 -11.99 12.84 -8.54
CA ARG A 185 -12.95 12.76 -9.65
C ARG A 185 -12.32 13.19 -10.96
N TYR A 186 -12.74 12.52 -12.02
CA TYR A 186 -12.54 12.99 -13.37
C TYR A 186 -13.49 14.16 -13.71
N SER A 187 -13.21 14.88 -14.79
CA SER A 187 -14.00 16.02 -15.29
C SER A 187 -15.44 15.66 -15.62
N ASN A 188 -15.71 14.40 -15.96
CA ASN A 188 -17.05 13.85 -16.19
C ASN A 188 -17.75 13.35 -14.91
N GLY A 189 -17.15 13.55 -13.73
CA GLY A 189 -17.69 13.11 -12.44
C GLY A 189 -17.44 11.64 -12.12
N GLU A 190 -16.78 10.89 -13.00
CA GLU A 190 -16.36 9.51 -12.72
C GLU A 190 -15.17 9.47 -11.77
N VAL A 191 -14.87 8.28 -11.27
CA VAL A 191 -13.88 8.05 -10.22
C VAL A 191 -12.71 7.24 -10.78
N PRO A 192 -11.46 7.66 -10.52
CA PRO A 192 -10.29 6.87 -10.90
C PRO A 192 -10.25 5.52 -10.18
N CYS A 193 -9.93 4.48 -10.94
CA CYS A 193 -9.74 3.12 -10.46
C CYS A 193 -8.33 2.65 -10.79
N ILE A 194 -7.59 2.16 -9.79
CA ILE A 194 -6.20 1.73 -9.92
C ILE A 194 -6.06 0.27 -9.48
N SER A 195 -5.34 -0.54 -10.25
CA SER A 195 -5.07 -1.95 -9.93
C SER A 195 -3.80 -2.42 -10.64
N TRP A 196 -3.08 -3.38 -10.06
CA TRP A 196 -2.10 -4.16 -10.79
C TRP A 196 -2.74 -5.44 -11.34
N VAL A 197 -2.86 -5.55 -12.66
CA VAL A 197 -3.49 -6.72 -13.28
C VAL A 197 -2.84 -7.02 -14.61
N THR A 198 -2.63 -8.31 -14.90
CA THR A 198 -1.95 -8.79 -16.12
C THR A 198 -0.56 -8.16 -16.31
N GLY A 199 0.20 -7.96 -15.23
CA GLY A 199 1.55 -7.39 -15.27
C GLY A 199 1.60 -5.90 -15.64
N MET A 200 0.52 -5.15 -15.38
CA MET A 200 0.42 -3.73 -15.71
C MET A 200 -0.28 -2.95 -14.58
N PHE A 201 0.23 -1.75 -14.31
CA PHE A 201 -0.44 -0.74 -13.51
C PHE A 201 -1.54 -0.08 -14.33
N ARG A 202 -2.79 -0.42 -14.02
CA ARG A 202 -3.95 -0.01 -14.83
C ARG A 202 -4.73 1.11 -14.18
N ILE A 203 -4.95 2.18 -14.93
CA ILE A 203 -5.86 3.27 -14.58
C ILE A 203 -7.13 3.15 -15.42
N ARG A 204 -8.27 3.05 -14.74
CA ARG A 204 -9.61 2.99 -15.34
C ARG A 204 -10.48 4.13 -14.79
N SER A 205 -11.63 4.31 -15.43
CA SER A 205 -12.73 5.11 -14.92
C SER A 205 -13.89 4.22 -14.50
N ALA A 206 -14.61 4.63 -13.45
CA ALA A 206 -15.86 4.02 -13.06
C ALA A 206 -16.86 5.06 -12.58
N ARG A 207 -18.14 4.78 -12.81
CA ARG A 207 -19.24 5.62 -12.32
C ARG A 207 -19.23 5.70 -10.79
N PRO A 208 -19.60 6.86 -10.21
CA PRO A 208 -19.54 7.06 -8.76
C PRO A 208 -20.56 6.21 -7.98
N ASP A 209 -21.62 5.73 -8.62
CA ASP A 209 -22.63 4.83 -8.07
C ASP A 209 -22.25 3.34 -8.15
N ARG A 210 -21.17 2.99 -8.88
CA ARG A 210 -20.72 1.61 -9.01
C ARG A 210 -20.28 1.06 -7.65
N ALA A 211 -20.82 -0.09 -7.30
CA ALA A 211 -20.39 -0.92 -6.18
C ALA A 211 -20.08 -2.32 -6.73
N GLY A 212 -18.83 -2.74 -6.62
CA GLY A 212 -18.36 -4.04 -7.12
C GLY A 212 -17.57 -4.79 -6.07
N ARG A 213 -17.57 -6.12 -6.14
CA ARG A 213 -16.85 -7.02 -5.21
C ARG A 213 -15.35 -6.84 -5.26
N GLU A 214 -14.86 -6.37 -6.39
CA GLU A 214 -13.48 -6.03 -6.66
C GLU A 214 -13.12 -4.59 -6.29
N LEU A 215 -14.09 -3.71 -5.99
CA LEU A 215 -13.83 -2.30 -5.67
C LEU A 215 -13.68 -2.11 -4.17
N ARG A 216 -12.57 -1.49 -3.76
CA ARG A 216 -12.28 -1.12 -2.38
C ARG A 216 -11.59 0.23 -2.35
N SER A 217 -11.96 1.11 -1.42
CA SER A 217 -11.24 2.37 -1.21
C SER A 217 -10.18 2.19 -0.12
N ARG A 218 -9.13 3.02 -0.12
CA ARG A 218 -8.15 3.09 0.97
C ARG A 218 -8.47 4.28 1.86
N ARG A 219 -8.77 4.05 3.14
CA ARG A 219 -9.06 5.14 4.09
C ARG A 219 -7.78 5.90 4.40
N VAL A 220 -7.94 7.19 4.59
CA VAL A 220 -6.88 8.14 4.91
C VAL A 220 -7.16 8.81 6.25
N VAL A 221 -6.12 8.94 7.07
CA VAL A 221 -6.05 9.85 8.22
C VAL A 221 -5.14 11.03 7.82
N ALA A 222 -5.67 12.24 7.88
CA ALA A 222 -5.05 13.47 7.36
C ALA A 222 -5.27 14.64 8.32
#